data_AF-A0A8R1HRP7-F1
#
_entry.id   AF-A0A8R1HRP7-F1
#
_cell.length_a   1.000
_cell.length_b   1.000
_cell.length_c   1.000
_cell.angle_alpha   90.00
_cell.angle_beta   90.00
_cell.angle_gamma   90.00
#
_symmetry.space_group_name_H-M   'P 1'
#
loop_
_entity.id
_entity.type
_entity.pdbx_description
1 polymer ?
#
loop_
_entity_poly.entity_id
_entity_poly.type
_entity_poly.pdbx_seq_one_letter_code
_entity_poly.pdbx_strand_id
1 'polypeptide(L)'
;MTPFADCPGYFTPSLELFSVCSNVTDFCGHVKDFYKIDQILQWAVFIVPCVMCTIAFFLNAHNFYVLIPMFRSMDDRTKKRYVFLISRILSATMSQISIFLVPIAMHFTDFNFWAMAVFLVFDMLSFLSFLGGIVGTTLTLYVVIVHPVFYQREFSYQRCLKIVVAFWVCSAIVAIGCGTVQAAFMSEDSPFKCDYHTCEMPVLVFSIVCISVTFTISLAIQFFVIISLACHQRKSQQRGDYSSTAKQLIGVKRSLISAFFVFLIMAVFEVTSAIILLQNVVNIANHSASLCEMFESSDFHSVFRCFRVQIKYSVVSFLKEPVFSLVVDNVALSLKEEISLFDGEDLQTQWSTIAKDRNAWNAVIRDHIRLSKNGSTK
;
A
#
# COMPACT_ATOMS: atom_id res chain seq x y z
N MET A 1 46.54 18.90 -3.61
CA MET A 1 46.49 17.91 -4.69
C MET A 1 45.38 16.94 -4.35
N THR A 2 44.38 16.77 -5.22
CA THR A 2 43.34 15.76 -5.00
C THR A 2 43.97 14.38 -5.20
N PRO A 3 43.70 13.40 -4.33
CA PRO A 3 44.27 12.04 -4.46
C PRO A 3 43.85 11.33 -5.76
N PHE A 4 42.83 11.86 -6.45
CA PHE A 4 42.39 11.41 -7.78
C PHE A 4 43.33 11.80 -8.93
N ALA A 5 44.24 12.76 -8.73
CA ALA A 5 45.23 13.13 -9.74
C ALA A 5 46.18 11.95 -10.07
N ASP A 6 46.37 11.03 -9.12
CA ASP A 6 47.24 9.87 -9.26
C ASP A 6 46.52 8.63 -9.86
N CYS A 7 45.19 8.70 -10.10
CA CYS A 7 44.39 7.59 -10.66
C CYS A 7 43.54 8.06 -11.88
N PRO A 8 44.13 8.41 -13.02
CA PRO A 8 43.38 8.93 -14.17
C PRO A 8 42.48 7.85 -14.81
N GLY A 9 41.20 8.18 -15.02
CA GLY A 9 40.25 7.39 -15.83
C GLY A 9 39.09 6.70 -15.09
N TYR A 10 39.02 6.80 -13.75
CA TYR A 10 37.96 6.16 -12.93
C TYR A 10 37.18 7.17 -12.09
N PHE A 11 37.00 8.40 -12.59
CA PHE A 11 36.34 9.48 -11.85
C PHE A 11 34.83 9.51 -12.15
N THR A 12 34.01 9.48 -11.10
CA THR A 12 32.58 9.80 -11.13
C THR A 12 32.27 10.85 -10.05
N PRO A 13 31.19 11.65 -10.19
CA PRO A 13 30.80 12.64 -9.18
C PRO A 13 30.58 12.01 -7.78
N SER A 14 30.12 10.76 -7.74
CA SER A 14 29.96 9.98 -6.50
C SER A 14 31.28 9.70 -5.76
N LEU A 15 32.43 9.75 -6.46
CA LEU A 15 33.74 9.57 -5.86
C LEU A 15 34.29 10.84 -5.19
N GLU A 16 33.75 12.03 -5.46
CA GLU A 16 34.23 13.26 -4.81
C GLU A 16 34.10 13.21 -3.29
N LEU A 17 33.08 12.52 -2.77
CA LEU A 17 32.86 12.36 -1.33
C LEU A 17 34.02 11.61 -0.64
N PHE A 18 34.75 10.76 -1.37
CA PHE A 18 35.91 10.02 -0.89
C PHE A 18 37.24 10.77 -1.08
N SER A 19 37.22 12.00 -1.59
CA SER A 19 38.43 12.83 -1.73
C SER A 19 39.12 13.10 -0.39
N VAL A 20 38.39 12.97 0.71
CA VAL A 20 38.84 13.16 2.10
C VAL A 20 39.67 11.96 2.60
N CYS A 21 39.54 10.79 1.96
CA CYS A 21 40.17 9.53 2.37
C CYS A 21 41.58 9.33 1.77
N SER A 22 42.45 10.33 1.87
CA SER A 22 43.77 10.32 1.20
C SER A 22 44.82 9.40 1.85
N ASN A 23 44.52 8.76 2.99
CA ASN A 23 45.49 8.01 3.80
C ASN A 23 45.27 6.48 3.75
N VAL A 24 44.50 5.98 2.79
CA VAL A 24 44.16 4.57 2.62
C VAL A 24 45.23 3.86 1.77
N THR A 25 45.62 2.65 2.16
CA THR A 25 46.53 1.80 1.37
C THR A 25 45.87 1.33 0.06
N ASP A 26 46.60 1.38 -1.06
CA ASP A 26 46.08 1.02 -2.40
C ASP A 26 44.83 1.80 -2.84
N PHE A 27 44.85 3.13 -2.65
CA PHE A 27 43.74 4.02 -3.00
C PHE A 27 43.22 3.82 -4.44
N CYS A 28 44.10 3.69 -5.45
CA CYS A 28 43.66 3.48 -6.84
C CYS A 28 42.99 2.11 -7.07
N GLY A 29 43.39 1.06 -6.34
CA GLY A 29 42.74 -0.24 -6.38
C GLY A 29 41.29 -0.17 -5.90
N HIS A 30 41.08 0.45 -4.74
CA HIS A 30 39.75 0.69 -4.17
C HIS A 30 38.88 1.60 -5.06
N VAL A 31 39.46 2.67 -5.65
CA VAL A 31 38.76 3.53 -6.63
C VAL A 31 38.26 2.72 -7.82
N LYS A 32 39.10 1.83 -8.37
CA LYS A 32 38.75 1.01 -9.53
C LYS A 32 37.67 -0.02 -9.21
N ASP A 33 37.72 -0.64 -8.04
CA ASP A 33 36.71 -1.61 -7.61
C ASP A 33 35.38 -0.93 -7.29
N PHE A 34 35.42 0.22 -6.63
CA PHE A 34 34.23 1.04 -6.39
C PHE A 34 33.61 1.50 -7.72
N TYR A 35 34.41 1.97 -8.69
CA TYR A 35 33.92 2.36 -10.01
C TYR A 35 33.20 1.22 -10.74
N LYS A 36 33.76 0.00 -10.72
CA LYS A 36 33.11 -1.18 -11.30
C LYS A 36 31.80 -1.53 -10.59
N ILE A 37 31.81 -1.44 -9.26
CA ILE A 37 30.63 -1.72 -8.42
C ILE A 37 29.54 -0.68 -8.69
N ASP A 38 29.88 0.60 -8.74
CA ASP A 38 28.97 1.72 -9.02
C ASP A 38 28.33 1.56 -10.40
N GLN A 39 29.12 1.23 -11.42
CA GLN A 39 28.61 0.91 -12.77
C GLN A 39 27.62 -0.27 -12.75
N ILE A 40 27.99 -1.40 -12.13
CA ILE A 40 27.09 -2.57 -12.03
C ILE A 40 25.80 -2.20 -11.27
N LEU A 41 25.92 -1.45 -10.18
CA LEU A 41 24.79 -1.03 -9.36
C LEU A 41 23.87 -0.08 -10.13
N GLN A 42 24.41 0.90 -10.86
CA GLN A 42 23.63 1.81 -11.71
C GLN A 42 22.84 1.06 -12.78
N TRP A 43 23.49 0.15 -13.52
CA TRP A 43 22.82 -0.68 -14.52
C TRP A 43 21.73 -1.54 -13.91
N ALA A 44 21.97 -2.08 -12.73
CA ALA A 44 21.05 -3.02 -12.14
C ALA A 44 19.88 -2.35 -11.37
N VAL A 45 20.12 -1.18 -10.76
CA VAL A 45 19.09 -0.27 -10.23
C VAL A 45 18.25 0.32 -11.35
N PHE A 46 18.76 0.41 -12.57
CA PHE A 46 17.99 0.82 -13.74
C PHE A 46 17.19 -0.34 -14.36
N ILE A 47 17.88 -1.42 -14.77
CA ILE A 47 17.28 -2.53 -15.54
C ILE A 47 16.22 -3.28 -14.72
N VAL A 48 16.50 -3.60 -13.45
CA VAL A 48 15.58 -4.43 -12.65
C VAL A 48 14.23 -3.74 -12.46
N PRO A 49 14.15 -2.48 -11.96
CA PRO A 49 12.87 -1.76 -11.90
C PRO A 49 12.20 -1.60 -13.25
N CYS A 50 12.93 -1.39 -14.35
CA CYS A 50 12.35 -1.30 -15.68
C CYS A 50 11.61 -2.59 -16.09
N VAL A 51 12.25 -3.75 -15.91
CA VAL A 51 11.63 -5.06 -16.20
C VAL A 51 10.42 -5.30 -15.29
N MET A 52 10.55 -5.01 -13.99
CA MET A 52 9.46 -5.21 -13.03
C MET A 52 8.27 -4.27 -13.30
N CYS A 53 8.52 -3.00 -13.61
CA CYS A 53 7.49 -2.03 -13.99
C CYS A 53 6.77 -2.46 -15.27
N THR A 54 7.49 -3.01 -16.25
CA THR A 54 6.89 -3.52 -17.48
C THR A 54 5.91 -4.66 -17.18
N ILE A 55 6.34 -5.65 -16.40
CA ILE A 55 5.47 -6.77 -15.97
C ILE A 55 4.26 -6.25 -15.20
N ALA A 56 4.49 -5.36 -14.23
CA ALA A 56 3.44 -4.83 -13.38
C ALA A 56 2.42 -3.98 -14.15
N PHE A 57 2.88 -3.21 -15.14
CA PHE A 57 2.04 -2.45 -16.06
C PHE A 57 1.12 -3.37 -16.86
N PHE A 58 1.64 -4.46 -17.43
CA PHE A 58 0.80 -5.42 -18.15
C PHE A 58 -0.23 -6.10 -17.25
N LEU A 59 0.14 -6.45 -16.02
CA LEU A 59 -0.81 -7.02 -15.05
C LEU A 59 -1.89 -6.02 -14.66
N ASN A 60 -1.54 -4.75 -14.44
CA ASN A 60 -2.52 -3.70 -14.16
C ASN A 60 -3.39 -3.37 -15.37
N ALA A 61 -2.84 -3.37 -16.59
CA ALA A 61 -3.60 -3.24 -17.83
C ALA A 61 -4.60 -4.40 -18.00
N HIS A 62 -4.19 -5.63 -17.69
CA HIS A 62 -5.09 -6.78 -17.66
C HIS A 62 -6.19 -6.61 -16.61
N ASN A 63 -5.86 -6.16 -15.39
CA ASN A 63 -6.85 -5.86 -14.36
C ASN A 63 -7.84 -4.80 -14.86
N PHE A 64 -7.41 -3.71 -15.49
CA PHE A 64 -8.32 -2.72 -16.07
C PHE A 64 -9.18 -3.29 -17.20
N TYR A 65 -8.61 -4.11 -18.08
CA TYR A 65 -9.33 -4.75 -19.17
C TYR A 65 -10.46 -5.64 -18.66
N VAL A 66 -10.28 -6.33 -17.52
CA VAL A 66 -11.33 -7.14 -16.89
C VAL A 66 -12.31 -6.27 -16.09
N LEU A 67 -11.80 -5.31 -15.31
CA LEU A 67 -12.59 -4.57 -14.33
C LEU A 67 -13.46 -3.49 -14.96
N ILE A 68 -13.04 -2.84 -16.06
CA ILE A 68 -13.78 -1.75 -16.70
C ILE A 68 -15.07 -2.25 -17.39
N PRO A 69 -15.07 -3.30 -18.23
CA PRO A 69 -16.29 -3.84 -18.82
C PRO A 69 -17.24 -4.33 -17.75
N MET A 70 -16.70 -5.02 -16.73
CA MET A 70 -17.47 -5.52 -15.60
C MET A 70 -18.09 -4.37 -14.80
N PHE A 71 -17.38 -3.26 -14.59
CA PHE A 71 -17.91 -2.07 -13.92
C PHE A 71 -19.05 -1.41 -14.72
N ARG A 72 -18.96 -1.41 -16.05
CA ARG A 72 -20.01 -0.84 -16.92
C ARG A 72 -21.29 -1.67 -16.92
N SER A 73 -21.19 -2.99 -16.80
CA SER A 73 -22.35 -3.88 -16.79
C SER A 73 -23.05 -4.02 -15.43
N MET A 74 -22.57 -3.34 -14.39
CA MET A 74 -23.01 -3.55 -13.01
C MET A 74 -24.13 -2.62 -12.51
N ASP A 75 -25.01 -3.21 -11.69
CA ASP A 75 -25.83 -2.62 -10.64
C ASP A 75 -25.16 -1.45 -9.87
N ASP A 76 -25.82 -0.31 -9.68
CA ASP A 76 -25.33 0.77 -8.81
C ASP A 76 -25.09 0.31 -7.36
N ARG A 77 -25.82 -0.72 -6.90
CA ARG A 77 -25.59 -1.41 -5.61
C ARG A 77 -24.20 -2.06 -5.53
N THR A 78 -23.73 -2.49 -6.69
CA THR A 78 -22.64 -3.43 -6.92
C THR A 78 -21.37 -2.67 -7.36
N LYS A 79 -21.52 -1.45 -7.89
CA LYS A 79 -20.44 -0.48 -8.18
C LYS A 79 -19.78 0.10 -6.93
N LYS A 80 -20.48 0.21 -5.79
CA LYS A 80 -20.02 0.90 -4.56
C LYS A 80 -18.61 0.49 -4.09
N ARG A 81 -18.32 -0.81 -4.06
CA ARG A 81 -17.01 -1.38 -3.65
C ARG A 81 -15.94 -1.23 -4.73
N TYR A 82 -16.34 -1.24 -6.01
CA TYR A 82 -15.42 -1.22 -7.14
C TYR A 82 -14.79 0.16 -7.35
N VAL A 83 -15.46 1.24 -6.93
CA VAL A 83 -14.88 2.60 -7.02
C VAL A 83 -13.56 2.68 -6.26
N PHE A 84 -13.51 2.16 -5.03
CA PHE A 84 -12.29 2.16 -4.23
C PHE A 84 -11.21 1.23 -4.82
N LEU A 85 -11.60 0.08 -5.36
CA LEU A 85 -10.68 -0.85 -6.02
C LEU A 85 -10.07 -0.24 -7.29
N ILE A 86 -10.89 0.35 -8.15
CA ILE A 86 -10.44 1.06 -9.37
C ILE A 86 -9.51 2.21 -9.00
N SER A 87 -9.87 3.01 -7.99
CA SER A 87 -9.01 4.09 -7.49
C SER A 87 -7.64 3.59 -7.05
N ARG A 88 -7.59 2.44 -6.38
CA ARG A 88 -6.35 1.84 -5.88
C ARG A 88 -5.46 1.32 -7.01
N ILE A 89 -6.04 0.60 -7.99
CA ILE A 89 -5.33 0.10 -9.17
C ILE A 89 -4.83 1.27 -10.04
N LEU A 90 -5.62 2.34 -10.18
CA LEU A 90 -5.22 3.57 -10.87
C LEU A 90 -4.02 4.22 -10.19
N SER A 91 -4.08 4.39 -8.87
CA SER A 91 -2.98 4.99 -8.10
C SER A 91 -1.70 4.15 -8.18
N ALA A 92 -1.82 2.82 -8.12
CA ALA A 92 -0.68 1.91 -8.26
C ALA A 92 -0.06 1.97 -9.66
N THR A 93 -0.88 2.08 -10.70
CA THR A 93 -0.40 2.23 -12.09
C THR A 93 0.32 3.56 -12.27
N MET A 94 -0.22 4.65 -11.69
CA MET A 94 0.42 5.95 -11.73
C MET A 94 1.79 5.91 -11.02
N SER A 95 1.88 5.33 -9.82
CA SER A 95 3.15 5.19 -9.10
C SER A 95 4.18 4.36 -9.88
N GLN A 96 3.76 3.27 -10.53
CA GLN A 96 4.66 2.48 -11.40
C GLN A 96 5.20 3.30 -12.56
N ILE A 97 4.36 4.13 -13.19
CA ILE A 97 4.80 5.04 -14.25
C ILE A 97 5.78 6.08 -13.69
N SER A 98 5.51 6.66 -12.53
CA SER A 98 6.43 7.60 -11.86
C SER A 98 7.79 6.99 -11.60
N ILE A 99 7.82 5.82 -10.96
CA ILE A 99 9.06 5.13 -10.57
C ILE A 99 9.85 4.65 -11.80
N PHE A 100 9.17 4.36 -12.91
CA PHE A 100 9.82 4.05 -14.17
C PHE A 100 10.41 5.30 -14.83
N LEU A 101 9.65 6.39 -14.88
CA LEU A 101 10.07 7.61 -15.55
C LEU A 101 11.21 8.29 -14.80
N VAL A 102 11.14 8.43 -13.46
CA VAL A 102 12.13 9.19 -12.67
C VAL A 102 13.59 8.78 -12.95
N PRO A 103 14.00 7.49 -12.93
CA PRO A 103 15.38 7.10 -13.21
C PRO A 103 15.80 7.29 -14.67
N ILE A 104 14.91 7.03 -15.63
CA ILE A 104 15.18 7.28 -17.07
C ILE A 104 15.44 8.76 -17.26
N ALA A 105 14.55 9.54 -16.69
CA ALA A 105 14.52 10.96 -16.77
C ALA A 105 15.82 11.53 -16.12
N MET A 106 16.23 11.05 -14.94
CA MET A 106 17.51 11.42 -14.29
C MET A 106 18.75 10.97 -15.07
N HIS A 107 18.70 9.83 -15.74
CA HIS A 107 19.86 9.27 -16.44
C HIS A 107 20.11 9.94 -17.80
N PHE A 108 19.05 10.42 -18.47
CA PHE A 108 19.14 10.94 -19.84
C PHE A 108 19.04 12.47 -19.93
N THR A 109 18.60 13.18 -18.88
CA THR A 109 18.42 14.64 -18.91
C THR A 109 18.78 15.33 -17.60
N ASP A 110 19.51 16.45 -17.68
CA ASP A 110 19.67 17.39 -16.57
C ASP A 110 18.33 18.11 -16.35
N PHE A 111 17.54 17.65 -15.39
CA PHE A 111 16.27 18.32 -15.12
C PHE A 111 16.44 19.60 -14.34
N ASN A 112 15.78 20.64 -14.85
CA ASN A 112 15.43 21.80 -14.04
C ASN A 112 14.50 21.38 -12.89
N PHE A 113 14.63 22.07 -11.75
CA PHE A 113 13.81 21.91 -10.54
C PHE A 113 12.32 21.64 -10.82
N TRP A 114 11.70 22.39 -11.73
CA TRP A 114 10.27 22.25 -12.02
C TRP A 114 9.87 20.89 -12.60
N ALA A 115 10.72 20.30 -13.44
CA ALA A 115 10.46 18.98 -14.00
C ALA A 115 10.57 17.91 -12.90
N MET A 116 11.61 18.01 -12.06
CA MET A 116 11.79 17.15 -10.88
C MET A 116 10.61 17.25 -9.91
N ALA A 117 10.15 18.46 -9.62
CA ALA A 117 8.99 18.70 -8.76
C ALA A 117 7.72 18.04 -9.31
N VAL A 118 7.45 18.13 -10.62
CA VAL A 118 6.28 17.49 -11.21
C VAL A 118 6.31 15.97 -11.02
N PHE A 119 7.46 15.33 -11.26
CA PHE A 119 7.58 13.88 -11.08
C PHE A 119 7.41 13.45 -9.62
N LEU A 120 8.06 14.15 -8.68
CA LEU A 120 7.98 13.82 -7.24
C LEU A 120 6.60 14.10 -6.66
N VAL A 121 5.94 15.19 -7.07
CA VAL A 121 4.54 15.47 -6.70
C VAL A 121 3.61 14.38 -7.25
N PHE A 122 3.83 13.96 -8.50
CA PHE A 122 3.03 12.89 -9.11
C PHE A 122 3.24 11.54 -8.42
N ASP A 123 4.47 11.22 -8.01
CA ASP A 123 4.77 10.03 -7.22
C ASP A 123 4.11 10.06 -5.84
N MET A 124 4.28 11.17 -5.09
CA MET A 124 3.65 11.36 -3.78
C MET A 124 2.12 11.32 -3.84
N LEU A 125 1.52 11.91 -4.87
CA LEU A 125 0.07 11.86 -5.11
C LEU A 125 -0.39 10.41 -5.30
N SER A 126 0.32 9.66 -6.14
CA SER A 126 0.02 8.26 -6.44
C SER A 126 0.11 7.41 -5.18
N PHE A 127 1.15 7.63 -4.37
CA PHE A 127 1.36 6.93 -3.12
C PHE A 127 0.28 7.21 -2.07
N LEU A 128 -0.03 8.49 -1.82
CA LEU A 128 -1.04 8.87 -0.84
C LEU A 128 -2.45 8.44 -1.28
N SER A 129 -2.76 8.50 -2.57
CA SER A 129 -4.04 8.03 -3.13
C SER A 129 -4.18 6.51 -3.03
N PHE A 130 -3.06 5.78 -3.16
CA PHE A 130 -3.02 4.34 -2.93
C PHE A 130 -3.34 3.98 -1.47
N LEU A 131 -2.73 4.66 -0.50
CA LEU A 131 -3.05 4.50 0.92
C LEU A 131 -4.52 4.82 1.21
N GLY A 132 -5.07 5.90 0.63
CA GLY A 132 -6.49 6.24 0.72
C GLY A 132 -7.39 5.13 0.15
N GLY A 133 -7.01 4.51 -0.96
CA GLY A 133 -7.70 3.38 -1.56
C GLY A 133 -7.71 2.13 -0.67
N ILE A 134 -6.62 1.84 0.04
CA ILE A 134 -6.53 0.76 1.03
C ILE A 134 -7.50 1.01 2.20
N VAL A 135 -7.51 2.22 2.75
CA VAL A 135 -8.43 2.58 3.85
C VAL A 135 -9.88 2.47 3.37
N GLY A 136 -10.19 2.99 2.17
CA GLY A 136 -11.53 2.96 1.60
C GLY A 136 -12.04 1.54 1.33
N THR A 137 -11.19 0.66 0.77
CA THR A 137 -11.53 -0.76 0.56
C THR A 137 -11.75 -1.50 1.88
N THR A 138 -10.88 -1.28 2.86
CA THR A 138 -10.98 -1.90 4.20
C THR A 138 -12.20 -1.43 4.98
N LEU A 139 -12.52 -0.13 4.93
CA LEU A 139 -13.71 0.43 5.57
C LEU A 139 -14.99 -0.09 4.92
N THR A 140 -15.01 -0.17 3.59
CA THR A 140 -16.17 -0.73 2.86
C THR A 140 -16.41 -2.19 3.27
N LEU A 141 -15.35 -2.99 3.39
CA LEU A 141 -15.42 -4.37 3.84
C LEU A 141 -15.96 -4.51 5.27
N TYR A 142 -15.53 -3.61 6.17
CA TYR A 142 -16.06 -3.52 7.52
C TYR A 142 -17.56 -3.22 7.53
N VAL A 143 -18.00 -2.19 6.81
CA VAL A 143 -19.41 -1.81 6.77
C VAL A 143 -20.28 -2.93 6.19
N VAL A 144 -19.80 -3.63 5.16
CA VAL A 144 -20.52 -4.77 4.54
C VAL A 144 -20.73 -5.92 5.54
N ILE A 145 -19.69 -6.29 6.30
CA ILE A 145 -19.74 -7.49 7.17
C ILE A 145 -20.41 -7.18 8.52
N VAL A 146 -20.12 -6.02 9.10
CA VAL A 146 -20.60 -5.67 10.45
C VAL A 146 -21.97 -5.01 10.41
N HIS A 147 -22.24 -4.19 9.38
CA HIS A 147 -23.48 -3.42 9.25
C HIS A 147 -24.11 -3.55 7.85
N PRO A 148 -24.51 -4.77 7.43
CA PRO A 148 -25.02 -5.03 6.08
C PRO A 148 -26.28 -4.21 5.73
N VAL A 149 -27.17 -3.97 6.71
CA VAL A 149 -28.40 -3.17 6.50
C VAL A 149 -28.08 -1.71 6.20
N PHE A 150 -27.08 -1.14 6.89
CA PHE A 150 -26.64 0.24 6.65
C PHE A 150 -25.97 0.37 5.27
N TYR A 151 -25.14 -0.62 4.89
CA TYR A 151 -24.52 -0.67 3.57
C TYR A 151 -25.56 -0.66 2.42
N GLN A 152 -26.67 -1.38 2.60
CA GLN A 152 -27.71 -1.48 1.58
C GLN A 152 -28.57 -0.21 1.51
N ARG A 153 -29.00 0.34 2.65
CA ARG A 153 -29.97 1.44 2.70
C ARG A 153 -29.36 2.84 2.56
N GLU A 154 -28.24 3.09 3.22
CA GLU A 154 -27.69 4.44 3.37
C GLU A 154 -26.45 4.70 2.49
N PHE A 155 -25.68 3.66 2.21
CA PHE A 155 -24.43 3.82 1.48
C PHE A 155 -24.71 3.89 -0.02
N SER A 156 -24.76 5.09 -0.61
CA SER A 156 -24.99 5.28 -2.06
C SER A 156 -23.67 5.32 -2.85
N TYR A 157 -23.69 4.88 -4.12
CA TYR A 157 -22.56 4.99 -5.04
C TYR A 157 -22.01 6.42 -5.14
N GLN A 158 -22.90 7.44 -5.18
CA GLN A 158 -22.49 8.84 -5.22
C GLN A 158 -21.73 9.28 -3.97
N ARG A 159 -22.07 8.72 -2.80
CA ARG A 159 -21.34 8.99 -1.54
C ARG A 159 -19.93 8.37 -1.61
N CYS A 160 -19.80 7.14 -2.11
CA CYS A 160 -18.48 6.51 -2.35
C CYS A 160 -17.61 7.35 -3.27
N LEU A 161 -18.17 7.84 -4.38
CA LEU A 161 -17.44 8.67 -5.34
C LEU A 161 -16.95 9.97 -4.70
N LYS A 162 -17.80 10.65 -3.92
CA LYS A 162 -17.41 11.86 -3.17
C LYS A 162 -16.28 11.58 -2.18
N ILE A 163 -16.31 10.44 -1.49
CA ILE A 163 -15.23 10.04 -0.56
C ILE A 163 -13.92 9.83 -1.32
N VAL A 164 -13.94 9.13 -2.45
CA VAL A 164 -12.75 8.93 -3.27
C VAL A 164 -12.20 10.26 -3.75
N VAL A 165 -13.03 11.13 -4.32
CA VAL A 165 -12.60 12.47 -4.77
C VAL A 165 -12.00 13.27 -3.60
N ALA A 166 -12.60 13.21 -2.41
CA ALA A 166 -12.05 13.88 -1.23
C ALA A 166 -10.66 13.34 -0.85
N PHE A 167 -10.44 12.02 -0.89
CA PHE A 167 -9.11 11.45 -0.66
C PHE A 167 -8.09 11.95 -1.70
N TRP A 168 -8.44 11.95 -2.98
CA TRP A 168 -7.56 12.44 -4.03
C TRP A 168 -7.19 13.92 -3.86
N VAL A 169 -8.15 14.77 -3.47
CA VAL A 169 -7.90 16.19 -3.22
C VAL A 169 -6.97 16.37 -2.02
N CYS A 170 -7.22 15.68 -0.90
CA CYS A 170 -6.33 15.72 0.26
C CYS A 170 -4.92 15.22 -0.09
N SER A 171 -4.82 14.12 -0.83
CA SER A 171 -3.55 13.57 -1.31
C SER A 171 -2.82 14.55 -2.22
N ALA A 172 -3.51 15.25 -3.13
CA ALA A 172 -2.91 16.25 -4.01
C ALA A 172 -2.34 17.44 -3.24
N ILE A 173 -3.08 17.96 -2.25
CA ILE A 173 -2.63 19.08 -1.42
C ILE A 173 -1.32 18.72 -0.69
N VAL A 174 -1.28 17.55 -0.05
CA VAL A 174 -0.09 17.08 0.67
C VAL A 174 1.05 16.78 -0.30
N ALA A 175 0.77 16.15 -1.44
CA ALA A 175 1.76 15.79 -2.44
C ALA A 175 2.46 17.01 -3.05
N ILE A 176 1.74 18.10 -3.30
CA ILE A 176 2.33 19.35 -3.78
C ILE A 176 3.34 19.89 -2.76
N GLY A 177 2.98 19.90 -1.48
CA GLY A 177 3.90 20.34 -0.41
C GLY A 177 5.12 19.44 -0.27
N CYS A 178 4.91 18.14 -0.02
CA CYS A 178 6.02 17.20 0.19
C CYS A 178 6.89 17.02 -1.05
N GLY A 179 6.30 16.90 -2.24
CA GLY A 179 7.02 16.66 -3.48
C GLY A 179 7.88 17.85 -3.92
N THR A 180 7.43 19.09 -3.67
CA THR A 180 8.25 20.29 -3.96
C THR A 180 9.43 20.44 -2.99
N VAL A 181 9.24 20.10 -1.72
CA VAL A 181 10.32 20.08 -0.72
C VAL A 181 11.38 19.04 -1.08
N GLN A 182 10.97 17.84 -1.47
CA GLN A 182 11.90 16.80 -1.95
C GLN A 182 12.64 17.22 -3.22
N ALA A 183 11.94 17.86 -4.16
CA ALA A 183 12.58 18.36 -5.38
C ALA A 183 13.64 19.43 -5.08
N ALA A 184 13.41 20.27 -4.07
CA ALA A 184 14.35 21.30 -3.67
C ALA A 184 15.61 20.73 -2.99
N PHE A 185 15.48 19.57 -2.32
CA PHE A 185 16.62 18.84 -1.80
C PHE A 185 17.46 18.19 -2.92
N MET A 186 16.82 17.68 -3.97
CA MET A 186 17.50 16.95 -5.04
C MET A 186 18.08 17.81 -6.17
N SER A 187 17.58 19.04 -6.35
CA SER A 187 17.97 19.92 -7.46
C SER A 187 18.85 21.08 -7.01
N GLU A 188 20.00 21.24 -7.66
CA GLU A 188 20.91 22.38 -7.43
C GLU A 188 20.30 23.73 -7.86
N ASP A 189 19.45 23.71 -8.89
CA ASP A 189 18.74 24.89 -9.44
C ASP A 189 17.47 25.25 -8.67
N SER A 190 17.34 24.78 -7.42
CA SER A 190 16.14 24.98 -6.63
C SER A 190 15.93 26.47 -6.25
N PRO A 191 14.68 26.98 -6.30
CA PRO A 191 14.37 28.37 -5.96
C PRO A 191 14.57 28.69 -4.48
N PHE A 192 14.70 27.65 -3.63
CA PHE A 192 15.01 27.76 -2.22
C PHE A 192 15.92 26.59 -1.82
N LYS A 193 16.92 26.86 -0.99
CA LYS A 193 17.82 25.82 -0.48
C LYS A 193 17.12 25.01 0.61
N CYS A 194 17.09 23.70 0.45
CA CYS A 194 16.61 22.77 1.47
C CYS A 194 17.75 21.94 2.04
N ASP A 195 17.94 22.02 3.36
CA ASP A 195 18.85 21.12 4.07
C ASP A 195 18.12 19.86 4.55
N TYR A 196 18.87 18.77 4.68
CA TYR A 196 18.35 17.45 5.03
C TYR A 196 17.56 17.47 6.36
N HIS A 197 18.14 18.06 7.40
CA HIS A 197 17.53 18.06 8.74
C HIS A 197 16.26 18.90 8.82
N THR A 198 16.18 20.00 8.07
CA THR A 198 15.05 20.95 8.15
C THR A 198 13.93 20.62 7.19
N CYS A 199 14.24 20.01 6.04
CA CYS A 199 13.28 19.79 4.97
C CYS A 199 12.98 18.32 4.73
N GLU A 200 14.00 17.56 4.33
CA GLU A 200 13.83 16.18 3.84
C GLU A 200 13.45 15.23 4.97
N MET A 201 14.11 15.34 6.12
CA MET A 201 13.86 14.49 7.28
C MET A 201 12.39 14.59 7.76
N PRO A 202 11.78 15.78 7.94
CA PRO A 202 10.36 15.88 8.23
C PRO A 202 9.44 15.19 7.21
N VAL A 203 9.72 15.30 5.92
CA VAL A 203 8.91 14.68 4.85
C VAL A 203 9.02 13.15 4.89
N LEU A 204 10.24 12.63 5.11
CA LEU A 204 10.47 11.20 5.29
C LEU A 204 9.76 10.65 6.53
N VAL A 205 9.89 11.33 7.67
CA VAL A 205 9.22 10.95 8.92
C VAL A 205 7.70 10.98 8.75
N PHE A 206 7.15 12.03 8.13
CA PHE A 206 5.73 12.13 7.82
C PHE A 206 5.26 10.94 6.98
N SER A 207 6.00 10.58 5.93
CA SER A 207 5.68 9.45 5.06
C SER A 207 5.67 8.12 5.84
N ILE A 208 6.67 7.87 6.69
CA ILE A 208 6.75 6.68 7.56
C ILE A 208 5.54 6.61 8.51
N VAL A 209 5.17 7.74 9.12
CA VAL A 209 4.02 7.82 10.03
C VAL A 209 2.72 7.53 9.26
N CYS A 210 2.52 8.12 8.08
CA CYS A 210 1.35 7.85 7.25
C CYS A 210 1.23 6.37 6.87
N ILE A 211 2.33 5.73 6.47
CA ILE A 211 2.38 4.30 6.13
C ILE A 211 1.98 3.46 7.34
N SER A 212 2.71 3.63 8.45
CA SER A 212 2.53 2.82 9.65
C SER A 212 1.10 2.93 10.19
N VAL A 213 0.57 4.14 10.35
CA VAL A 213 -0.79 4.38 10.83
C VAL A 213 -1.83 3.74 9.89
N THR A 214 -1.67 3.91 8.58
CA THR A 214 -2.61 3.36 7.58
C THR A 214 -2.66 1.84 7.62
N PHE A 215 -1.50 1.18 7.62
CA PHE A 215 -1.42 -0.27 7.67
C PHE A 215 -1.90 -0.83 9.00
N THR A 216 -1.55 -0.20 10.13
CA THR A 216 -2.00 -0.64 11.47
C THR A 216 -3.52 -0.55 11.60
N ILE A 217 -4.13 0.58 11.20
CA ILE A 217 -5.60 0.74 11.25
C ILE A 217 -6.27 -0.29 10.33
N SER A 218 -5.75 -0.48 9.13
CA SER A 218 -6.34 -1.41 8.16
C SER A 218 -6.25 -2.87 8.63
N LEU A 219 -5.11 -3.27 9.21
CA LEU A 219 -4.94 -4.59 9.83
C LEU A 219 -5.88 -4.80 11.02
N ALA A 220 -6.03 -3.81 11.90
CA ALA A 220 -6.94 -3.88 13.04
C ALA A 220 -8.39 -4.08 12.60
N ILE A 221 -8.83 -3.34 11.57
CA ILE A 221 -10.17 -3.48 11.00
C ILE A 221 -10.34 -4.86 10.37
N GLN A 222 -9.39 -5.32 9.54
CA GLN A 222 -9.48 -6.65 8.92
C GLN A 222 -9.53 -7.77 9.96
N PHE A 223 -8.73 -7.68 11.02
CA PHE A 223 -8.76 -8.63 12.12
C PHE A 223 -10.13 -8.65 12.82
N PHE A 224 -10.69 -7.48 13.11
CA PHE A 224 -12.03 -7.38 13.69
C PHE A 224 -13.11 -7.99 12.79
N VAL A 225 -13.01 -7.78 11.48
CA VAL A 225 -13.93 -8.35 10.49
C VAL A 225 -13.83 -9.87 10.45
N ILE A 226 -12.62 -10.44 10.49
CA ILE A 226 -12.39 -11.90 10.56
C ILE A 226 -13.05 -12.49 11.81
N ILE A 227 -12.86 -11.87 12.97
CA ILE A 227 -13.48 -12.31 14.23
C ILE A 227 -15.00 -12.24 14.13
N SER A 228 -15.54 -11.12 13.66
CA SER A 228 -16.98 -10.92 13.49
C SER A 228 -17.58 -12.00 12.60
N LEU A 229 -16.94 -12.29 11.47
CA LEU A 229 -17.35 -13.35 10.55
C LEU A 229 -17.30 -14.74 11.21
N ALA A 230 -16.25 -15.03 11.99
CA ALA A 230 -16.14 -16.29 12.72
C ALA A 230 -17.23 -16.45 13.80
N CYS A 231 -17.60 -15.36 14.48
CA CYS A 231 -18.71 -15.34 15.43
C CYS A 231 -20.06 -15.58 14.73
N HIS A 232 -20.30 -14.97 13.57
CA HIS A 232 -21.49 -15.20 12.76
C HIS A 232 -21.60 -16.66 12.30
N GLN A 233 -20.49 -17.23 11.82
CA GLN A 233 -20.43 -18.64 11.41
C GLN A 233 -20.79 -19.59 12.57
N ARG A 234 -20.21 -19.38 13.76
CA ARG A 234 -20.51 -20.21 14.94
C ARG A 234 -22.00 -20.14 15.31
N LYS A 235 -22.60 -18.95 15.30
CA LYS A 235 -24.03 -18.77 15.59
C LYS A 235 -24.93 -19.45 14.54
N SER A 236 -24.54 -19.40 13.26
CA SER A 236 -25.27 -20.10 12.19
C SER A 236 -25.21 -21.62 12.36
N GLN A 237 -24.03 -22.18 12.65
CA GLN A 237 -23.86 -23.62 12.90
C GLN A 237 -24.69 -24.09 14.11
N GLN A 238 -24.75 -23.31 15.18
CA GLN A 238 -25.58 -23.59 16.35
C GLN A 238 -27.08 -23.61 16.05
N ARG A 239 -27.54 -22.92 15.00
CA ARG A 239 -28.95 -22.88 14.58
C ARG A 239 -29.35 -24.04 13.67
N GLY A 240 -28.40 -24.89 13.26
CA GLY A 240 -28.70 -26.05 12.42
C GLY A 240 -28.93 -25.73 10.93
N ASP A 241 -28.62 -24.50 10.48
CA ASP A 241 -28.68 -24.12 9.06
C ASP A 241 -27.52 -24.75 8.28
N TYR A 242 -27.62 -26.06 8.03
CA TYR A 242 -26.70 -26.83 7.18
C TYR A 242 -27.09 -26.71 5.70
N SER A 243 -27.13 -25.49 5.17
CA SER A 243 -27.31 -25.23 3.73
C SER A 243 -25.99 -24.77 3.07
N SER A 244 -26.04 -24.56 1.75
CA SER A 244 -24.98 -23.96 0.92
C SER A 244 -24.30 -22.73 1.56
N THR A 245 -25.03 -21.98 2.40
CA THR A 245 -24.57 -20.85 3.22
C THR A 245 -23.33 -21.14 4.04
N ALA A 246 -23.29 -22.28 4.74
CA ALA A 246 -22.20 -22.59 5.65
C ALA A 246 -20.89 -22.87 4.89
N LYS A 247 -20.98 -23.52 3.71
CA LYS A 247 -19.83 -23.80 2.85
C LYS A 247 -19.27 -22.53 2.20
N GLN A 248 -20.15 -21.65 1.72
CA GLN A 248 -19.75 -20.36 1.13
C GLN A 248 -19.09 -19.45 2.18
N LEU A 249 -19.62 -19.40 3.41
CA LEU A 249 -19.03 -18.61 4.51
C LEU A 249 -17.62 -19.08 4.91
N ILE A 250 -17.34 -20.38 4.81
CA ILE A 250 -15.99 -20.95 5.02
C ILE A 250 -15.02 -20.47 3.92
N GLY A 251 -15.47 -20.44 2.66
CA GLY A 251 -14.71 -19.90 1.54
C GLY A 251 -14.37 -18.42 1.73
N VAL A 252 -15.37 -17.60 2.09
CA VAL A 252 -15.19 -16.16 2.41
C VAL A 252 -14.13 -15.98 3.49
N LYS A 253 -14.26 -16.71 4.61
CA LYS A 253 -13.35 -16.61 5.74
C LYS A 253 -11.92 -16.99 5.36
N ARG A 254 -11.73 -18.06 4.58
CA ARG A 254 -10.41 -18.51 4.14
C ARG A 254 -9.74 -17.46 3.24
N SER A 255 -10.49 -16.87 2.31
CA SER A 255 -10.00 -15.78 1.46
C SER A 255 -9.64 -14.55 2.28
N LEU A 256 -10.48 -14.16 3.25
CA LEU A 256 -10.24 -13.01 4.13
C LEU A 256 -8.99 -13.20 5.02
N ILE A 257 -8.78 -14.41 5.54
CA ILE A 257 -7.57 -14.75 6.31
C ILE A 257 -6.34 -14.68 5.40
N SER A 258 -6.43 -15.20 4.17
CA SER A 258 -5.35 -15.09 3.18
C SER A 258 -5.03 -13.63 2.88
N ALA A 259 -6.05 -12.80 2.65
CA ALA A 259 -5.92 -11.36 2.42
C ALA A 259 -5.19 -10.66 3.58
N PHE A 260 -5.55 -10.99 4.82
CA PHE A 260 -4.93 -10.45 6.02
C PHE A 260 -3.43 -10.79 6.11
N PHE A 261 -3.05 -12.04 5.86
CA PHE A 261 -1.63 -12.41 5.88
C PHE A 261 -0.83 -11.73 4.78
N VAL A 262 -1.37 -11.62 3.56
CA VAL A 262 -0.71 -10.88 2.48
C VAL A 262 -0.56 -9.41 2.86
N PHE A 263 -1.62 -8.80 3.40
CA PHE A 263 -1.58 -7.40 3.84
C PHE A 263 -0.65 -7.17 5.04
N LEU A 264 -0.46 -8.16 5.92
CA LEU A 264 0.53 -8.12 7.00
C LEU A 264 1.96 -8.17 6.46
N ILE A 265 2.24 -9.07 5.52
CA ILE A 265 3.56 -9.16 4.87
C ILE A 265 3.89 -7.84 4.17
N MET A 266 2.90 -7.26 3.48
CA MET A 266 2.99 -5.94 2.86
C MET A 266 3.35 -4.84 3.85
N ALA A 267 2.63 -4.78 4.97
CA ALA A 267 2.86 -3.77 6.00
C ALA A 267 4.28 -3.88 6.59
N VAL A 268 4.71 -5.10 6.94
CA VAL A 268 6.06 -5.35 7.47
C VAL A 268 7.11 -4.92 6.46
N PHE A 269 6.91 -5.28 5.20
CA PHE A 269 7.81 -4.97 4.12
C PHE A 269 7.98 -3.44 3.93
N GLU A 270 6.88 -2.70 3.82
CA GLU A 270 6.90 -1.24 3.65
C GLU A 270 7.56 -0.53 4.83
N VAL A 271 7.15 -0.85 6.05
CA VAL A 271 7.70 -0.21 7.27
C VAL A 271 9.18 -0.52 7.42
N THR A 272 9.60 -1.77 7.17
CA THR A 272 11.03 -2.14 7.24
C THR A 272 11.84 -1.41 6.18
N SER A 273 11.34 -1.32 4.94
CA SER A 273 12.02 -0.60 3.86
C SER A 273 12.19 0.88 4.17
N ALA A 274 11.17 1.52 4.75
CA ALA A 274 11.22 2.94 5.10
C ALA A 274 12.16 3.23 6.28
N ILE A 275 12.24 2.32 7.26
CA ILE A 275 13.21 2.42 8.37
C ILE A 275 14.65 2.25 7.86
N ILE A 276 14.90 1.28 6.99
CA ILE A 276 16.23 1.07 6.39
C ILE A 276 16.66 2.31 5.60
N LEU A 277 15.75 2.89 4.82
CA LEU A 277 16.02 4.13 4.08
C LEU A 277 16.42 5.26 5.03
N LEU A 278 15.66 5.47 6.10
CA LEU A 278 15.96 6.50 7.10
C LEU A 278 17.34 6.28 7.76
N GLN A 279 17.67 5.04 8.13
CA GLN A 279 18.97 4.72 8.73
C GLN A 279 20.11 4.99 7.76
N ASN A 280 19.96 4.61 6.49
CA ASN A 280 21.00 4.84 5.49
C ASN A 280 21.26 6.34 5.28
N VAL A 281 20.22 7.15 5.17
CA VAL A 281 20.39 8.60 4.95
C VAL A 281 20.97 9.29 6.19
N VAL A 282 20.55 8.91 7.39
CA VAL A 282 21.13 9.43 8.65
C VAL A 282 22.61 9.05 8.80
N ASN A 283 22.97 7.83 8.40
CA ASN A 283 24.36 7.36 8.46
C ASN A 283 25.26 8.15 7.49
N ILE A 284 24.77 8.44 6.27
CA ILE A 284 25.48 9.28 5.29
C ILE A 284 25.65 10.71 5.81
N ALA A 285 24.62 11.27 6.45
CA ALA A 285 24.65 12.66 6.92
C ALA A 285 25.60 12.89 8.11
N ASN A 286 25.79 11.90 8.99
CA ASN A 286 26.45 12.13 10.27
C ASN A 286 27.96 11.78 10.34
N HIS A 287 28.53 10.96 9.45
CA HIS A 287 29.90 10.44 9.66
C HIS A 287 30.78 10.43 8.40
N SER A 288 31.77 11.33 8.35
CA SER A 288 32.89 11.29 7.39
C SER A 288 33.94 10.22 7.74
N ALA A 289 34.06 9.86 9.03
CA ALA A 289 35.01 8.85 9.51
C ALA A 289 34.62 7.41 9.13
N SER A 290 33.32 7.09 9.07
CA SER A 290 32.83 5.77 8.60
C SER A 290 32.88 5.63 7.07
N LEU A 291 32.99 6.74 6.35
CA LEU A 291 33.03 6.77 4.89
C LEU A 291 34.34 6.18 4.35
N CYS A 292 35.46 6.51 4.99
CA CYS A 292 36.77 5.94 4.65
C CYS A 292 36.90 4.48 5.08
N GLU A 293 36.31 4.08 6.23
CA GLU A 293 36.22 2.68 6.63
C GLU A 293 35.37 1.86 5.65
N MET A 294 34.25 2.40 5.15
CA MET A 294 33.43 1.75 4.10
C MET A 294 34.17 1.63 2.76
N PHE A 295 34.97 2.64 2.41
CA PHE A 295 35.80 2.64 1.21
C PHE A 295 36.93 1.60 1.28
N GLU A 296 37.55 1.46 2.45
CA GLU A 296 38.58 0.46 2.71
C GLU A 296 37.98 -0.96 2.86
N SER A 297 36.77 -1.06 3.43
CA SER A 297 36.02 -2.31 3.55
C SER A 297 35.20 -2.67 2.33
N SER A 298 35.39 -2.01 1.17
CA SER A 298 34.58 -2.13 -0.04
C SER A 298 34.73 -3.51 -0.71
N ASP A 299 34.41 -4.56 0.03
CA ASP A 299 34.37 -5.92 -0.45
C ASP A 299 33.15 -6.06 -1.36
N PHE A 300 33.40 -6.49 -2.59
CA PHE A 300 32.38 -6.76 -3.61
C PHE A 300 31.22 -7.61 -3.07
N HIS A 301 31.51 -8.46 -2.07
CA HIS A 301 30.53 -9.30 -1.42
C HIS A 301 29.48 -8.53 -0.60
N SER A 302 29.86 -7.44 0.06
CA SER A 302 28.96 -6.62 0.89
C SER A 302 27.96 -5.83 0.02
N VAL A 303 28.46 -5.24 -1.07
CA VAL A 303 27.63 -4.49 -2.01
C VAL A 303 26.68 -5.40 -2.77
N PHE A 304 27.15 -6.58 -3.19
CA PHE A 304 26.29 -7.57 -3.82
C PHE A 304 25.20 -8.09 -2.86
N ARG A 305 25.45 -8.10 -1.55
CA ARG A 305 24.44 -8.43 -0.53
C ARG A 305 23.37 -7.33 -0.45
N CYS A 306 23.76 -6.06 -0.36
CA CYS A 306 22.80 -4.93 -0.37
C CYS A 306 22.01 -4.89 -1.68
N PHE A 307 22.67 -5.13 -2.81
CA PHE A 307 22.02 -5.20 -4.12
C PHE A 307 20.99 -6.34 -4.22
N ARG A 308 21.34 -7.55 -3.75
CA ARG A 308 20.38 -8.68 -3.66
C ARG A 308 19.19 -8.36 -2.77
N VAL A 309 19.41 -7.65 -1.67
CA VAL A 309 18.34 -7.17 -0.80
C VAL A 309 17.48 -6.17 -1.58
N GLN A 310 18.07 -5.13 -2.17
CA GLN A 310 17.35 -4.12 -2.94
C GLN A 310 16.51 -4.72 -4.08
N ILE A 311 17.02 -5.69 -4.85
CA ILE A 311 16.23 -6.39 -5.88
C ILE A 311 15.03 -7.10 -5.27
N LYS A 312 15.24 -7.88 -4.20
CA LYS A 312 14.13 -8.58 -3.53
C LYS A 312 13.07 -7.58 -3.08
N TYR A 313 13.50 -6.44 -2.57
CA TYR A 313 12.62 -5.37 -2.14
C TYR A 313 11.85 -4.76 -3.32
N SER A 314 12.54 -4.37 -4.39
CA SER A 314 11.90 -3.86 -5.62
C SER A 314 10.90 -4.87 -6.20
N VAL A 315 11.25 -6.15 -6.27
CA VAL A 315 10.37 -7.20 -6.83
C VAL A 315 9.06 -7.30 -6.05
N VAL A 316 9.14 -7.35 -4.73
CA VAL A 316 7.95 -7.38 -3.87
C VAL A 316 7.15 -6.09 -4.01
N SER A 317 7.82 -4.93 -4.05
CA SER A 317 7.15 -3.63 -4.15
C SER A 317 6.34 -3.46 -5.45
N PHE A 318 6.87 -3.93 -6.58
CA PHE A 318 6.19 -3.77 -7.88
C PHE A 318 5.11 -4.81 -8.16
N LEU A 319 5.32 -6.07 -7.76
CA LEU A 319 4.37 -7.15 -8.04
C LEU A 319 3.27 -7.26 -7.01
N LYS A 320 3.41 -6.66 -5.83
CA LYS A 320 2.45 -6.81 -4.75
C LYS A 320 1.01 -6.48 -5.14
N GLU A 321 0.78 -5.31 -5.73
CA GLU A 321 -0.57 -4.80 -5.96
C GLU A 321 -1.25 -5.48 -7.14
N PRO A 322 -0.58 -5.67 -8.31
CA PRO A 322 -1.20 -6.41 -9.39
C PRO A 322 -1.52 -7.85 -9.00
N VAL A 323 -0.63 -8.52 -8.26
CA VAL A 323 -0.85 -9.90 -7.77
C VAL A 323 -1.93 -9.93 -6.69
N PHE A 324 -1.95 -8.98 -5.76
CA PHE A 324 -2.99 -8.87 -4.74
C PHE A 324 -4.37 -8.66 -5.38
N SER A 325 -4.48 -7.74 -6.33
CA SER A 325 -5.73 -7.53 -7.07
C SER A 325 -6.15 -8.80 -7.82
N LEU A 326 -5.21 -9.52 -8.42
CA LEU A 326 -5.50 -10.70 -9.25
C LEU A 326 -5.83 -11.96 -8.45
N VAL A 327 -5.24 -12.13 -7.26
CA VAL A 327 -5.42 -13.31 -6.40
C VAL A 327 -6.46 -13.08 -5.31
N VAL A 328 -6.40 -11.93 -4.64
CA VAL A 328 -7.24 -11.65 -3.47
C VAL A 328 -8.53 -10.94 -3.89
N ASP A 329 -8.44 -9.89 -4.70
CA ASP A 329 -9.65 -9.15 -5.09
C ASP A 329 -10.48 -9.95 -6.09
N ASN A 330 -9.92 -10.66 -7.07
CA ASN A 330 -10.71 -11.54 -7.95
C ASN A 330 -11.40 -12.68 -7.21
N VAL A 331 -10.78 -13.25 -6.17
CA VAL A 331 -11.45 -14.23 -5.30
C VAL A 331 -12.51 -13.54 -4.44
N ALA A 332 -12.26 -12.33 -3.97
CA ALA A 332 -13.25 -11.52 -3.26
C ALA A 332 -14.38 -10.96 -4.16
N LEU A 333 -14.20 -11.02 -5.49
CA LEU A 333 -15.16 -10.69 -6.54
C LEU A 333 -16.01 -11.91 -6.91
N SER A 334 -15.43 -13.12 -7.00
CA SER A 334 -16.22 -14.36 -7.10
C SER A 334 -17.08 -14.60 -5.84
N LEU A 335 -16.57 -14.17 -4.68
CA LEU A 335 -17.32 -14.12 -3.42
C LEU A 335 -18.55 -13.20 -3.47
N LYS A 336 -18.59 -12.21 -4.37
CA LYS A 336 -19.77 -11.37 -4.56
C LYS A 336 -20.85 -12.07 -5.38
N GLU A 337 -20.52 -12.94 -6.33
CA GLU A 337 -21.52 -13.81 -6.95
C GLU A 337 -22.16 -14.70 -5.89
N GLU A 338 -21.36 -15.28 -4.99
CA GLU A 338 -21.85 -16.10 -3.88
C GLU A 338 -22.66 -15.32 -2.82
N ILE A 339 -22.25 -14.08 -2.47
CA ILE A 339 -22.99 -13.22 -1.54
C ILE A 339 -24.23 -12.56 -2.21
N SER A 340 -24.22 -12.34 -3.52
CA SER A 340 -25.40 -11.87 -4.27
C SER A 340 -26.45 -12.96 -4.45
N LEU A 341 -26.02 -14.23 -4.53
CA LEU A 341 -26.90 -15.39 -4.46
C LEU A 341 -27.62 -15.48 -3.10
N PHE A 342 -27.00 -14.94 -2.05
CA PHE A 342 -27.57 -14.77 -0.70
C PHE A 342 -28.58 -13.62 -0.57
N ASP A 343 -28.45 -12.60 -1.43
CA ASP A 343 -29.20 -11.34 -1.35
C ASP A 343 -30.58 -11.44 -2.09
N GLY A 344 -30.84 -12.55 -2.79
CA GLY A 344 -32.14 -12.89 -3.36
C GLY A 344 -32.99 -13.70 -2.38
N GLU A 345 -34.00 -13.06 -1.80
CA GLU A 345 -35.08 -13.65 -0.99
C GLU A 345 -34.72 -14.27 0.38
N ASP A 346 -33.60 -14.99 0.53
CA ASP A 346 -33.37 -15.88 1.68
C ASP A 346 -32.85 -15.18 2.94
N LEU A 347 -31.99 -14.16 2.82
CA LEU A 347 -31.53 -13.39 3.99
C LEU A 347 -32.63 -12.47 4.54
N GLN A 348 -33.42 -11.84 3.69
CA GLN A 348 -34.51 -10.96 4.13
C GLN A 348 -35.62 -11.77 4.82
N THR A 349 -35.93 -12.96 4.32
CA THR A 349 -36.87 -13.89 4.97
C THR A 349 -36.28 -14.46 6.26
N GLN A 350 -35.03 -14.92 6.31
CA GLN A 350 -34.39 -15.39 7.56
C GLN A 350 -34.36 -14.30 8.64
N TRP A 351 -33.93 -13.07 8.32
CA TRP A 351 -33.89 -11.98 9.30
C TRP A 351 -35.29 -11.48 9.68
N SER A 352 -36.27 -11.51 8.76
CA SER A 352 -37.67 -11.20 9.09
C SER A 352 -38.28 -12.25 10.02
N THR A 353 -37.91 -13.53 9.86
CA THR A 353 -38.35 -14.63 10.71
C THR A 353 -37.73 -14.53 12.11
N ILE A 354 -36.42 -14.23 12.19
CA ILE A 354 -35.74 -13.94 13.46
C ILE A 354 -36.32 -12.71 14.17
N ALA A 355 -36.70 -11.66 13.43
CA ALA A 355 -37.37 -10.49 14.01
C ALA A 355 -38.79 -10.80 14.48
N LYS A 356 -39.53 -11.65 13.75
CA LYS A 356 -40.89 -12.10 14.11
C LYS A 356 -40.87 -12.99 15.35
N ASP A 357 -39.91 -13.90 15.45
CA ASP A 357 -39.71 -14.77 16.63
C ASP A 357 -39.29 -13.99 17.87
N ARG A 358 -38.43 -12.97 17.70
CA ARG A 358 -38.05 -12.06 18.79
C ARG A 358 -39.25 -11.25 19.29
N ASN A 359 -40.13 -10.81 18.39
CA ASN A 359 -41.34 -10.10 18.77
C ASN A 359 -42.38 -11.01 19.43
N ALA A 360 -42.50 -12.27 18.98
CA ALA A 360 -43.34 -13.29 19.60
C ALA A 360 -42.86 -13.64 21.02
N TRP A 361 -41.56 -13.84 21.21
CA TRP A 361 -40.98 -14.07 22.55
C TRP A 361 -41.16 -12.88 23.49
N ASN A 362 -41.01 -11.65 22.98
CA ASN A 362 -41.27 -10.45 23.77
C ASN A 362 -42.75 -10.26 24.12
N ALA A 363 -43.69 -10.81 23.33
CA ALA A 363 -45.11 -10.81 23.65
C ALA A 363 -45.42 -11.84 24.75
N VAL A 364 -44.88 -13.06 24.65
CA VAL A 364 -45.02 -14.12 25.66
C VAL A 364 -44.47 -13.68 27.01
N ILE A 365 -43.29 -13.07 27.04
CA ILE A 365 -42.70 -12.52 28.29
C ILE A 365 -43.59 -11.43 28.88
N ARG A 366 -44.15 -10.55 28.04
CA ARG A 366 -45.04 -9.46 28.49
C ARG A 366 -46.34 -9.97 29.08
N ASP A 367 -46.91 -11.03 28.52
CA ASP A 367 -48.12 -11.68 29.05
C ASP A 367 -47.84 -12.46 30.33
N HIS A 368 -46.69 -13.13 30.45
CA HIS A 368 -46.27 -13.75 31.70
C HIS A 368 -46.06 -12.73 32.83
N ILE A 369 -45.48 -11.56 32.53
CA ILE A 369 -45.32 -10.47 33.51
C ILE A 369 -46.68 -9.88 33.90
N ARG A 370 -47.64 -9.76 32.99
CA ARG A 370 -49.02 -9.32 33.29
C ARG A 370 -49.78 -10.31 34.17
N LEU A 371 -49.66 -11.61 33.89
CA LEU A 371 -50.30 -12.66 34.68
C LEU A 371 -49.68 -12.76 36.09
N SER A 372 -48.36 -12.60 36.21
CA SER A 372 -47.66 -12.53 37.49
C SER A 372 -48.10 -11.32 38.33
N LYS A 373 -48.32 -10.15 37.70
CA LYS A 373 -48.82 -8.95 38.41
C LYS A 373 -50.27 -9.08 38.87
N ASN A 374 -51.12 -9.76 38.09
CA ASN A 374 -52.53 -9.97 38.45
C ASN A 374 -52.75 -11.15 39.43
N GLY A 375 -51.76 -12.02 39.61
CA GLY A 375 -51.78 -13.12 40.58
C GLY A 375 -51.37 -12.73 42.00
N SER A 376 -50.95 -11.47 42.23
CA SER A 376 -50.50 -10.98 43.54
C SER A 376 -51.55 -10.15 44.30
N THR A 377 -52.81 -10.16 43.84
CA THR A 377 -53.96 -9.58 44.57
C THR A 377 -55.07 -10.61 44.72
N LYS A 378 -54.79 -11.68 45.46
CA LYS A 378 -55.80 -12.46 46.19
C LYS A 378 -55.24 -12.89 47.54
#